data_AF-X1NJH3-F1
#
_entry.id   AF-X1NJH3-F1
#
_cell.length_a   1.000
_cell.length_b   1.000
_cell.length_c   1.000
_cell.angle_alpha   90.00
_cell.angle_beta   90.00
_cell.angle_gamma   90.00
#
_symmetry.space_group_name_H-M   'P 1'
#
loop_
_entity.id
_entity.type
_entity.pdbx_description
1 polymer ?
#
loop_
_entity_poly.entity_id
_entity_poly.type
_entity_poly.pdbx_seq_one_letter_code
_entity_poly.pdbx_strand_id
1 'polypeptide(L)' 'FRGENSNYTTEYKEGKWHCSCHFFSNWGVCSHTMALERMLSNMLPKEALTTQHTAL' A
#
# COMPACT_ATOMS: atom_id res chain seq x y z
N PHE A 1 17.33 7.05 -19.23
CA PHE A 1 17.00 7.64 -17.91
C PHE A 1 16.14 6.65 -17.13
N ARG A 2 16.43 6.40 -15.86
CA ARG A 2 15.46 5.82 -14.90
C ARG A 2 15.04 6.97 -14.00
N GLY A 3 13.79 7.43 -14.11
CA GLY A 3 13.25 8.43 -13.18
C GLY A 3 13.12 7.85 -11.77
N GLU A 4 12.51 8.59 -10.84
CA GLU A 4 12.29 8.14 -9.44
C GLU A 4 11.33 6.94 -9.29
N ASN A 5 10.84 6.37 -10.40
CA ASN A 5 10.17 5.08 -10.44
C ASN A 5 11.20 3.95 -10.24
N SER A 6 11.73 3.88 -9.03
CA SER A 6 12.57 2.80 -8.54
C SER A 6 11.73 1.54 -8.30
N ASN A 7 12.40 0.39 -8.17
CA ASN A 7 11.72 -0.82 -7.73
C ASN A 7 11.39 -0.69 -6.23
N TYR A 8 10.11 -0.78 -5.88
CA TYR A 8 9.65 -0.75 -4.50
C TYR A 8 9.06 -2.11 -4.12
N THR A 9 9.46 -2.64 -2.97
CA THR A 9 8.87 -3.85 -2.40
C THR A 9 7.55 -3.48 -1.74
N THR A 10 6.45 -4.11 -2.15
CA THR A 10 5.12 -3.91 -1.56
C THR A 10 4.58 -5.25 -1.10
N GLU A 11 4.20 -5.33 0.17
CA GLU A 11 3.86 -6.58 0.85
C GLU A 11 2.64 -6.37 1.74
N TYR A 12 1.85 -7.43 1.91
CA TYR A 12 0.83 -7.53 2.95
C TYR A 12 1.27 -8.61 3.94
N LYS A 13 1.69 -8.21 5.14
CA LYS A 13 2.20 -9.13 6.16
C LYS A 13 1.56 -8.84 7.50
N GLU A 14 1.22 -9.90 8.25
CA GLU A 14 0.68 -9.79 9.61
C GLU A 14 -0.53 -8.83 9.69
N GLY A 15 -1.38 -8.84 8.66
CA GLY A 15 -2.57 -7.98 8.59
C GLY A 15 -2.31 -6.54 8.15
N LYS A 16 -1.06 -6.16 7.80
CA LYS A 16 -0.68 -4.78 7.50
C LYS A 16 0.00 -4.66 6.13
N TRP A 17 -0.33 -3.57 5.43
CA TRP A 17 0.41 -3.16 4.24
C TRP A 17 1.78 -2.63 4.61
N HIS A 18 2.75 -2.89 3.75
CA HIS A 18 4.07 -2.30 3.80
C HIS A 18 4.53 -1.99 2.38
N CYS A 19 5.09 -0.79 2.18
CA CYS A 19 5.75 -0.43 0.93
C CYS A 19 7.07 0.26 1.24
N SER A 20 8.13 -0.12 0.52
CA SER A 20 9.47 0.44 0.69
C SER A 20 9.64 1.84 0.07
N CYS A 21 8.57 2.48 -0.40
CA CYS A 21 8.65 3.83 -0.96
C CYS A 21 8.63 4.90 0.14
N HIS A 22 9.25 6.04 -0.14
CA HIS A 22 9.32 7.17 0.81
C HIS A 22 7.94 7.69 1.23
N PHE A 23 6.98 7.72 0.29
CA PHE A 23 5.64 8.20 0.59
C PHE A 23 4.94 7.33 1.64
N PHE A 24 5.05 6.00 1.53
CA PHE A 24 4.49 5.08 2.51
C PHE A 24 5.12 5.27 3.89
N SER A 25 6.43 5.50 3.96
CA SER A 25 7.13 5.71 5.23
C SER A 25 6.62 6.93 6.00
N ASN A 26 6.10 7.94 5.30
CA ASN A 26 5.58 9.15 5.92
C ASN A 26 4.09 9.07 6.27
N TRP A 27 3.30 8.34 5.48
CA TRP A 27 1.82 8.38 5.58
C TRP A 27 1.17 7.04 5.94
N GLY A 28 1.92 5.92 5.93
CA GLY A 28 1.36 4.58 6.11
C GLY A 28 0.47 4.10 4.95
N VAL A 29 0.43 4.86 3.85
CA VAL A 29 -0.31 4.56 2.61
C VAL A 29 0.49 5.10 1.42
N CYS A 30 0.35 4.47 0.26
CA CYS A 30 0.86 5.02 -0.99
C CYS A 30 0.04 4.54 -2.19
N SER A 31 0.27 5.11 -3.37
CA SER A 31 -0.38 4.67 -4.61
C SER A 31 -0.18 3.18 -4.90
N HIS A 32 0.94 2.59 -4.47
CA HIS A 32 1.21 1.16 -4.65
C HIS A 32 0.27 0.28 -3.81
N THR A 33 0.13 0.56 -2.52
CA THR A 33 -0.78 -0.23 -1.65
C THR A 33 -2.22 -0.02 -2.09
N MET A 34 -2.62 1.22 -2.39
CA MET A 34 -3.96 1.53 -2.93
C MET A 34 -4.27 0.78 -4.23
N ALA A 35 -3.28 0.65 -5.13
CA ALA A 35 -3.46 -0.09 -6.38
C ALA A 35 -3.64 -1.59 -6.11
N LEU A 36 -2.78 -2.18 -5.26
CA LEU A 36 -2.86 -3.60 -4.93
C LEU A 36 -4.14 -3.96 -4.17
N GLU A 37 -4.61 -3.10 -3.25
CA GLU A 37 -5.90 -3.25 -2.57
C GLU A 37 -7.06 -3.37 -3.57
N ARG A 38 -7.06 -2.53 -4.61
CA ARG A 38 -8.10 -2.56 -5.64
C ARG A 38 -7.99 -3.81 -6.51
N MET A 39 -6.77 -4.12 -6.96
CA MET A 39 -6.52 -5.27 -7.85
C MET A 39 -6.78 -6.62 -7.18
N LEU A 40 -6.48 -6.71 -5.88
CA LEU A 40 -6.62 -7.93 -5.08
C LEU A 40 -7.86 -7.89 -4.18
N SER A 41 -8.79 -6.98 -4.42
CA SER A 41 -9.95 -6.73 -3.55
C SER A 41 -10.78 -7.98 -3.24
N ASN A 42 -10.86 -8.93 -4.17
CA ASN A 42 -11.58 -10.19 -3.98
C ASN A 42 -10.75 -11.30 -3.29
N MET A 43 -9.45 -11.11 -3.12
CA MET A 43 -8.52 -12.10 -2.54
C MET A 43 -8.02 -11.70 -1.15
N LEU A 44 -8.25 -10.45 -0.75
CA LEU A 44 -7.79 -9.90 0.51
C LEU A 44 -8.87 -9.98 1.60
N PRO A 45 -8.47 -10.09 2.88
CA PRO A 45 -9.41 -9.93 3.98
C PRO A 45 -9.96 -8.49 3.97
N LYS A 46 -11.19 -8.32 4.46
CA LYS A 46 -11.88 -7.00 4.47
C LYS A 46 -11.05 -5.91 5.15
N GLU A 47 -10.29 -6.28 6.17
CA GLU A 47 -9.43 -5.36 6.93
C GLU A 47 -8.28 -4.79 6.08
N ALA A 48 -7.80 -5.55 5.09
CA ALA A 48 -6.78 -5.06 4.16
C ALA A 48 -7.31 -4.04 3.14
N LEU A 49 -8.63 -3.95 2.95
CA LEU A 49 -9.30 -3.00 2.06
C LEU A 49 -9.64 -1.69 2.77
N THR A 50 -9.47 -1.67 4.09
CA THR A 50 -9.75 -0.51 4.94
C THR A 50 -8.43 0.20 5.20
N THR A 51 -7.83 0.75 4.14
CA THR A 51 -6.70 1.67 4.33
C THR A 51 -7.23 2.90 5.03
N GLN A 52 -6.91 2.97 6.32
CA GLN A 52 -7.51 3.88 7.28
C GLN A 52 -7.34 5.34 6.85
N HIS A 53 -8.33 5.85 6.13
CA HIS A 53 -8.67 7.27 6.16
C HIS A 53 -9.59 7.47 7.38
N THR A 54 -9.02 7.45 8.59
CA THR A 54 -9.58 8.29 9.65
C THR A 54 -9.10 9.70 9.35
N ALA A 55 -9.69 10.32 8.32
CA ALA A 55 -9.76 11.76 8.28
C ALA A 55 -10.67 12.15 9.45
N LEU A 56 -10.04 12.60 10.54
CA LEU A 56 -10.71 13.49 11.49
C LEU A 56 -11.07 14.79 10.76
#